data_AF-A0A8D8TRH2-F1
#
_entry.id   AF-A0A8D8TRH2-F1
#
_cell.length_a   1.000
_cell.length_b   1.000
_cell.length_c   1.000
_cell.angle_alpha   90.00
_cell.angle_beta   90.00
_cell.angle_gamma   90.00
#
_symmetry.space_group_name_H-M   'P 1'
#
loop_
_entity.id
_entity.type
_entity.pdbx_description
1 polymer ?
#
loop_
_entity_poly.entity_id
_entity_poly.type
_entity_poly.pdbx_seq_one_letter_code
_entity_poly.pdbx_strand_id
1 'polypeptide(L)'
;FFFFIFPKNFINSKIITAYFKNFFISNPLSQFMNQNNLLSEITHKRRISALGPGGLILERAGFEVRDVHSTHYGRICPIETPEGPNIGLINSLSIYSQINKYGLLETPYRLVKNGILNNKICYLSSIEEEKFIIAQAN
;
A
#
# COMPACT_ATOMS: atom_id res chain seq x y z
N PHE A 1 -29.43 9.91 -48.60
CA PHE A 1 -28.25 10.31 -47.81
C PHE A 1 -28.55 10.13 -46.33
N PHE A 2 -28.32 8.93 -45.78
CA PHE A 2 -28.26 8.75 -44.33
C PHE A 2 -27.04 7.87 -44.06
N PHE A 3 -25.94 8.50 -43.65
CA PHE A 3 -24.78 7.76 -43.15
C PHE A 3 -25.17 7.15 -41.81
N PHE A 4 -25.43 5.84 -41.79
CA PHE A 4 -25.52 5.08 -40.56
C PHE A 4 -24.13 5.05 -39.91
N ILE A 5 -23.86 6.01 -39.05
CA ILE A 5 -22.70 6.01 -38.18
C ILE A 5 -22.97 4.98 -37.08
N PHE A 6 -22.24 3.88 -37.12
CA PHE A 6 -22.30 2.86 -36.08
C PHE A 6 -21.41 3.27 -34.90
N PRO A 7 -21.86 3.12 -33.64
CA PRO A 7 -21.08 3.49 -32.44
C PRO A 7 -19.66 2.88 -32.39
N LYS A 8 -19.49 1.68 -32.98
CA LYS A 8 -18.21 0.98 -33.06
C LYS A 8 -17.11 1.74 -33.81
N ASN A 9 -17.48 2.68 -34.69
CA ASN A 9 -16.52 3.46 -35.47
C ASN A 9 -15.88 4.61 -34.68
N PHE A 10 -16.40 4.94 -33.49
CA PHE A 10 -15.85 5.99 -32.62
C PHE A 10 -14.81 5.49 -31.63
N ILE A 11 -14.78 4.19 -31.33
CA ILE A 11 -13.93 3.62 -30.28
C ILE A 11 -12.85 2.77 -30.93
N ASN A 12 -11.59 3.16 -30.74
CA ASN A 12 -10.44 2.36 -31.16
C ASN A 12 -9.93 1.48 -30.01
N SER A 13 -10.33 0.21 -30.00
CA SER A 13 -9.89 -0.75 -28.98
C SER A 13 -8.38 -1.04 -29.00
N LYS A 14 -7.70 -0.87 -30.14
CA LYS A 14 -6.27 -1.15 -30.26
C LYS A 14 -5.44 -0.26 -29.34
N ILE A 15 -5.78 1.02 -29.24
CA ILE A 15 -5.10 1.98 -28.37
C ILE A 15 -5.22 1.55 -26.91
N ILE A 16 -6.44 1.22 -26.48
CA ILE A 16 -6.72 0.75 -25.12
C ILE A 16 -5.92 -0.52 -24.81
N THR A 17 -5.91 -1.50 -25.72
CA THR A 17 -5.13 -2.73 -25.52
C THR A 17 -3.62 -2.49 -25.47
N ALA A 18 -3.10 -1.52 -26.24
CA ALA A 18 -1.69 -1.17 -26.20
C ALA A 18 -1.30 -0.55 -24.86
N TYR A 19 -2.13 0.34 -24.30
CA TYR A 19 -1.91 0.90 -22.97
C TYR A 19 -1.90 -0.17 -21.88
N PHE A 20 -2.86 -1.10 -21.90
CA PHE A 20 -2.87 -2.20 -20.93
C PHE A 20 -1.62 -3.09 -21.05
N LYS A 21 -1.21 -3.44 -22.27
CA LYS A 21 0.02 -4.22 -22.48
C LYS A 21 1.24 -3.50 -21.95
N ASN A 22 1.40 -2.21 -22.28
CA ASN A 22 2.53 -1.42 -21.78
C ASN A 22 2.53 -1.32 -20.26
N PHE A 23 1.36 -1.18 -19.64
CA PHE A 23 1.25 -1.16 -18.18
C PHE A 23 1.71 -2.47 -17.55
N PHE A 24 1.25 -3.63 -18.02
CA PHE A 24 1.60 -4.91 -17.39
C PHE A 24 3.00 -5.41 -17.74
N ILE A 25 3.56 -5.04 -18.89
CA ILE A 25 4.87 -5.53 -19.35
C ILE A 25 6.03 -4.68 -18.83
N SER A 26 5.93 -3.35 -18.91
CA SER A 26 7.08 -2.46 -18.69
C SER A 26 6.97 -1.56 -17.47
N ASN A 27 5.84 -1.56 -16.76
CA ASN A 27 5.70 -0.71 -15.58
C ASN A 27 6.56 -1.25 -14.42
N PRO A 28 7.38 -0.42 -13.74
CA PRO A 28 8.17 -0.84 -12.58
C PRO A 28 7.33 -1.42 -11.41
N LEU A 29 6.03 -1.12 -11.36
CA LEU A 29 5.10 -1.71 -10.39
C LEU A 29 4.69 -3.15 -10.74
N SER A 30 4.83 -3.57 -12.01
CA SER A 30 4.55 -4.93 -12.48
C SER A 30 5.83 -5.76 -12.38
N GLN A 31 6.05 -6.35 -11.21
CA GLN A 31 7.28 -7.11 -10.90
C GLN A 31 7.09 -8.60 -11.13
N PHE A 32 8.18 -9.28 -11.50
CA PHE A 32 8.22 -10.74 -11.48
C PHE A 32 8.06 -11.26 -10.05
N MET A 33 7.08 -12.13 -9.84
CA MET A 33 6.73 -12.66 -8.53
C MET A 33 7.85 -13.57 -7.99
N ASN A 34 8.18 -13.43 -6.71
CA ASN A 34 9.11 -14.35 -6.04
C ASN A 34 8.36 -15.61 -5.57
N GLN A 35 8.57 -16.73 -6.24
CA GLN A 35 7.84 -17.99 -6.03
C GLN A 35 8.68 -19.11 -5.39
N ASN A 36 9.75 -18.75 -4.67
CA ASN A 36 10.60 -19.76 -4.03
C ASN A 36 9.86 -20.55 -2.92
N ASN A 37 8.93 -19.89 -2.21
CA ASN A 37 8.07 -20.52 -1.21
C ASN A 37 6.77 -19.72 -1.01
N LEU A 38 5.77 -20.33 -0.37
CA LEU A 38 4.46 -19.72 -0.13
C LEU A 38 4.54 -18.41 0.67
N LEU A 39 5.45 -18.35 1.66
CA LEU A 39 5.61 -17.14 2.47
C LEU A 39 6.11 -15.98 1.63
N SER A 40 7.13 -16.20 0.80
CA SER A 40 7.69 -15.22 -0.14
C SER A 40 6.64 -14.70 -1.11
N GLU A 41 5.74 -15.57 -1.57
CA GLU A 41 4.67 -15.16 -2.46
C GLU A 41 3.66 -14.24 -1.75
N ILE A 42 3.28 -14.58 -0.52
CA ILE A 42 2.36 -13.77 0.29
C ILE A 42 3.00 -12.42 0.65
N THR A 43 4.26 -12.41 1.08
CA THR A 43 4.96 -11.18 1.45
C THR A 43 5.19 -10.27 0.24
N HIS A 44 5.54 -10.84 -0.92
CA HIS A 44 5.74 -10.05 -2.14
C HIS A 44 4.43 -9.39 -2.62
N LYS A 45 3.30 -10.10 -2.50
CA LYS A 45 1.97 -9.53 -2.79
C LYS A 45 1.54 -8.43 -1.80
N ARG A 46 2.03 -8.46 -0.56
CA ARG A 46 1.72 -7.49 0.51
C ARG A 46 2.74 -6.36 0.63
N ARG A 47 3.66 -6.26 -0.33
CA ARG A 47 4.71 -5.25 -0.38
C ARG A 47 4.16 -3.91 -0.87
N ILE A 48 4.60 -2.83 -0.24
CA ILE A 48 4.33 -1.44 -0.62
C ILE A 48 5.65 -0.83 -1.09
N SER A 49 5.58 -0.01 -2.13
CA SER A 49 6.73 0.76 -2.62
C SER A 49 6.39 2.23 -2.72
N ALA A 50 7.31 3.07 -2.24
CA ALA A 50 7.30 4.51 -2.49
C ALA A 50 7.87 4.87 -3.88
N LEU A 51 8.43 3.88 -4.59
CA LEU A 51 9.02 4.03 -5.92
C LEU A 51 7.97 3.79 -7.00
N GLY A 52 8.02 4.59 -8.05
CA GLY A 52 7.12 4.45 -9.20
C GLY A 52 6.82 5.78 -9.88
N PRO A 53 6.03 5.76 -10.97
CA PRO A 53 5.61 6.99 -11.63
C PRO A 53 4.80 7.85 -10.64
N GLY A 54 5.25 9.09 -10.40
CA GLY A 54 4.66 10.01 -9.42
C GLY A 54 5.08 9.77 -7.96
N GLY A 55 5.92 8.77 -7.70
CA GLY A 55 6.52 8.50 -6.40
C GLY A 55 7.90 9.15 -6.22
N LEU A 56 8.64 8.65 -5.24
CA LEU A 56 10.01 9.09 -4.97
C LEU A 56 10.99 8.46 -5.97
N ILE A 57 12.06 9.19 -6.27
CA ILE A 57 13.20 8.69 -7.05
C ILE A 57 14.29 8.30 -6.05
N LEU A 58 14.88 7.11 -6.22
CA LEU A 58 15.90 6.54 -5.32
C LEU A 58 17.01 7.53 -4.91
N GLU A 59 17.55 8.24 -5.90
CA GLU A 59 18.66 9.20 -5.71
C GLU A 59 18.23 10.50 -5.00
N ARG A 60 16.93 10.83 -5.02
CA ARG A 60 16.38 12.06 -4.43
C ARG A 60 15.61 11.81 -3.13
N ALA A 61 15.44 10.55 -2.74
CA ALA A 61 14.81 10.20 -1.48
C ALA A 61 15.74 10.60 -0.33
N GLY A 62 15.30 11.58 0.46
CA GLY A 62 16.00 12.04 1.65
C GLY A 62 16.04 10.99 2.76
N PHE A 63 16.72 11.33 3.84
CA PHE A 63 16.81 10.47 5.03
C PHE A 63 15.45 10.36 5.75
N GLU A 64 14.72 11.47 5.86
CA GLU A 64 13.45 11.58 6.59
C GLU A 64 12.36 10.61 6.10
N VAL A 65 12.32 10.33 4.79
CA VAL A 65 11.34 9.41 4.18
C VAL A 65 11.72 7.94 4.32
N ARG A 66 12.97 7.63 4.66
CA ARG A 66 13.44 6.26 4.90
C ARG A 66 13.27 5.84 6.36
N ASP A 67 13.23 6.81 7.28
CA ASP A 67 13.10 6.55 8.70
C ASP A 67 11.74 5.99 9.09
N VAL A 68 11.73 5.23 10.19
CA VAL A 68 10.50 4.68 10.75
C VAL A 68 9.79 5.76 11.57
N HIS A 69 8.61 6.17 11.11
CA HIS A 69 7.75 7.08 11.86
C HIS A 69 6.89 6.33 12.89
N SER A 70 6.49 7.01 13.96
CA SER A 70 5.63 6.44 15.03
C SER A 70 4.31 5.90 14.48
N THR A 71 3.73 6.57 13.48
CA THR A 71 2.48 6.15 12.82
C THR A 71 2.59 4.84 12.04
N HIS A 72 3.81 4.33 11.79
CA HIS A 72 3.98 3.02 11.17
C HIS A 72 3.53 1.88 12.10
N TYR A 73 3.45 2.13 13.41
CA TYR A 73 3.03 1.13 14.38
C TYR A 73 1.68 0.51 14.01
N GLY A 74 1.67 -0.83 13.85
CA GLY A 74 0.49 -1.60 13.46
C GLY A 74 0.07 -1.49 11.99
N ARG A 75 0.68 -0.59 11.19
CA ARG A 75 0.32 -0.33 9.78
C ARG A 75 1.36 -0.85 8.79
N ILE A 76 2.62 -0.51 9.02
CA ILE A 76 3.77 -0.87 8.17
C ILE A 76 4.78 -1.62 9.03
N CYS A 77 5.31 -2.72 8.51
CA CYS A 77 6.36 -3.49 9.18
C CYS A 77 7.68 -2.67 9.18
N PRO A 78 8.26 -2.35 10.35
CA PRO A 78 9.52 -1.62 10.42
C PRO A 78 10.75 -2.50 10.15
N ILE A 79 10.58 -3.83 10.19
CA ILE A 79 11.67 -4.81 10.06
C ILE A 79 11.79 -5.30 8.61
N GLU A 80 10.65 -5.56 7.96
CA GLU A 80 10.61 -6.16 6.63
C GLU A 80 10.81 -5.12 5.52
N THR A 81 12.02 -4.57 5.47
CA THR A 81 12.57 -3.71 4.42
C THR A 81 13.79 -4.40 3.81
N PRO A 82 14.01 -4.32 2.49
CA PRO A 82 15.26 -4.80 1.90
C PRO A 82 16.42 -3.94 2.40
N GLU A 83 17.58 -4.57 2.53
CA GLU A 83 18.84 -3.87 2.81
C GLU A 83 19.38 -3.16 1.55
N GLY A 84 20.32 -2.24 1.75
CA GLY A 84 20.99 -1.52 0.67
C GLY A 84 20.22 -0.28 0.19
N PRO A 85 20.27 0.07 -1.11
CA PRO A 85 19.79 1.37 -1.61
C PRO A 85 18.26 1.57 -1.49
N ASN A 86 17.51 0.47 -1.39
CA ASN A 86 16.05 0.47 -1.29
C ASN A 86 15.53 0.51 0.15
N ILE A 87 16.43 0.61 1.15
CA ILE A 87 16.05 0.63 2.56
C ILE A 87 15.05 1.75 2.86
N GLY A 88 13.95 1.42 3.55
CA GLY A 88 12.88 2.34 3.92
C GLY A 88 11.97 2.80 2.78
N LEU A 89 12.27 2.46 1.52
CA LEU A 89 11.46 2.83 0.34
C LEU A 89 10.58 1.68 -0.15
N ILE A 90 10.89 0.47 0.29
CA ILE A 90 10.13 -0.75 0.02
C ILE A 90 9.84 -1.39 1.36
N ASN A 91 8.58 -1.41 1.75
CA ASN A 91 8.16 -1.93 3.04
C ASN A 91 7.05 -2.95 2.85
N SER A 92 6.71 -3.68 3.92
CA SER A 92 5.60 -4.64 3.90
C SER A 92 4.50 -4.20 4.86
N LEU A 93 3.24 -4.51 4.51
CA LEU A 93 2.10 -4.26 5.40
C LEU A 93 2.22 -5.06 6.69
N SER A 94 1.88 -4.45 7.83
CA SER A 94 1.70 -5.19 9.08
C SER A 94 0.58 -6.23 8.98
N ILE A 95 0.56 -7.20 9.88
CA ILE A 95 -0.34 -8.36 9.82
C ILE A 95 -1.82 -7.95 9.78
N TYR A 96 -2.24 -7.07 10.70
CA TYR A 96 -3.64 -6.64 10.82
C TYR A 96 -3.96 -5.33 10.11
N SER A 97 -3.00 -4.76 9.38
CA SER A 97 -3.17 -3.52 8.64
C SER A 97 -4.20 -3.69 7.52
N GLN A 98 -5.11 -2.74 7.39
CA GLN A 98 -6.14 -2.71 6.35
C GLN A 98 -6.13 -1.37 5.62
N ILE A 99 -6.60 -1.39 4.37
CA ILE A 99 -6.73 -0.18 3.55
C ILE A 99 -8.20 0.24 3.55
N ASN A 100 -8.47 1.48 3.88
CA ASN A 100 -9.83 2.02 3.88
C ASN A 100 -10.29 2.49 2.49
N LYS A 101 -11.54 2.97 2.39
CA LYS A 101 -12.13 3.42 1.11
C LYS A 101 -11.38 4.59 0.47
N TYR A 102 -10.60 5.34 1.25
CA TYR A 102 -9.82 6.48 0.80
C TYR A 102 -8.35 6.13 0.52
N GLY A 103 -7.96 4.87 0.69
CA GLY A 103 -6.58 4.41 0.49
C GLY A 103 -5.65 4.62 1.69
N LEU A 104 -6.18 5.00 2.86
CA LEU A 104 -5.39 5.15 4.09
C LEU A 104 -5.24 3.82 4.83
N LEU A 105 -4.11 3.65 5.51
CA LEU A 105 -3.85 2.49 6.35
C LEU A 105 -4.48 2.64 7.73
N GLU A 106 -5.21 1.61 8.12
CA GLU A 106 -5.87 1.50 9.43
C GLU A 106 -5.35 0.27 10.17
N THR A 107 -5.24 0.41 11.49
CA THR A 107 -4.81 -0.66 12.39
C THR A 107 -5.86 -0.88 13.48
N PRO A 108 -6.09 -2.13 13.93
CA PRO A 108 -7.10 -2.40 14.93
C PRO A 108 -6.65 -2.00 16.35
N TYR A 109 -7.57 -1.39 17.09
CA TYR A 109 -7.46 -1.10 18.51
C TYR A 109 -8.66 -1.63 19.28
N ARG A 110 -8.47 -1.85 20.58
CA ARG A 110 -9.56 -2.22 21.50
C ARG A 110 -10.01 -1.00 22.30
N LEU A 111 -11.32 -0.84 22.39
CA LEU A 111 -11.90 0.27 23.12
C LEU A 111 -11.85 0.02 24.63
N VAL A 112 -11.31 0.98 25.39
CA VAL A 112 -11.32 0.97 26.85
C VAL A 112 -12.30 2.04 27.34
N LYS A 113 -13.22 1.68 28.23
CA LYS A 113 -14.17 2.60 28.87
C LYS A 113 -14.10 2.43 30.38
N ASN A 114 -13.85 3.52 31.10
CA ASN A 114 -13.79 3.54 32.57
C ASN A 114 -12.83 2.46 33.15
N GLY A 115 -11.68 2.26 32.49
CA GLY A 115 -10.68 1.25 32.89
C GLY A 115 -11.05 -0.20 32.53
N ILE A 116 -12.22 -0.44 31.93
CA ILE A 116 -12.66 -1.77 31.50
C ILE A 116 -12.38 -1.93 30.01
N LEU A 117 -11.68 -3.01 29.67
CA LEU A 117 -11.37 -3.39 28.29
C LEU A 117 -12.59 -4.02 27.62
N ASN A 118 -13.09 -3.42 26.54
CA ASN A 118 -14.16 -4.02 25.75
C ASN A 118 -13.61 -4.99 24.68
N ASN A 119 -14.45 -5.91 24.23
CA ASN A 119 -14.13 -6.84 23.14
C ASN A 119 -14.37 -6.24 21.73
N LYS A 120 -14.83 -4.99 21.65
CA LYS A 120 -15.05 -4.31 20.38
C LYS A 120 -13.71 -3.84 19.79
N ILE A 121 -13.44 -4.26 18.55
CA ILE A 121 -12.30 -3.84 17.76
C ILE A 121 -12.73 -2.64 16.90
N CYS A 122 -11.95 -1.57 16.95
CA CYS A 122 -12.11 -0.40 16.11
C CYS A 122 -10.85 -0.23 15.26
N TYR A 123 -10.99 -0.14 13.95
CA TYR A 123 -9.90 0.22 13.06
C TYR A 123 -9.76 1.74 13.06
N LEU A 124 -8.55 2.23 13.32
CA LEU A 124 -8.26 3.66 13.36
C LEU A 124 -7.19 4.02 12.33
N SER A 125 -7.47 5.09 11.58
CA SER A 125 -6.46 5.75 10.75
C SER A 125 -5.42 6.47 11.61
N SER A 126 -4.27 6.84 11.02
CA SER A 126 -3.22 7.59 11.75
C SER A 126 -3.73 8.92 12.31
N ILE A 127 -4.66 9.56 11.62
CA ILE A 127 -5.23 10.86 12.01
C ILE A 127 -6.22 10.73 13.17
N GLU A 128 -6.96 9.62 13.22
CA GLU A 128 -7.88 9.34 14.32
C GLU A 128 -7.14 8.88 15.56
N GLU A 129 -6.04 8.15 15.37
CA GLU A 129 -5.18 7.65 16.43
C GLU A 129 -4.68 8.76 17.35
N GLU A 130 -4.23 9.90 16.79
CA GLU A 130 -3.72 11.05 17.53
C GLU A 130 -4.72 11.66 18.53
N LYS A 131 -6.02 11.40 18.34
CA LYS A 131 -7.08 11.93 19.21
C LYS A 131 -7.26 11.14 20.50
N PHE A 132 -6.64 9.97 20.60
CA PHE A 132 -6.81 9.06 21.73
C PHE A 132 -5.48 8.75 22.41
N ILE A 133 -5.54 8.51 23.72
CA ILE A 133 -4.40 7.97 24.46
C ILE A 133 -4.43 6.46 24.28
N ILE A 134 -3.37 5.91 23.71
CA ILE A 134 -3.25 4.47 23.46
C ILE A 134 -2.35 3.84 24.51
N ALA A 135 -2.88 2.80 25.15
CA ALA A 135 -2.10 1.92 25.99
C ALA A 135 -1.47 0.81 25.13
N GLN A 136 -0.23 0.45 25.46
CA GLN A 136 0.42 -0.73 24.89
C GLN A 136 -0.21 -2.01 25.46
N ALA A 137 -0.06 -3.12 24.73
CA ALA A 137 -0.62 -4.40 25.13
C ALA A 137 0.27 -5.20 26.11
N ASN A 138 1.47 -4.69 26.44
CA ASN A 138 2.45 -5.36 27.29
C ASN A 138 2.11 -5.24 28.78
#